data_AF-A0A1J5QSS7-F1
#
_entry.id   AF-A0A1J5QSS7-F1
#
_cell.length_a   1.000
_cell.length_b   1.000
_cell.length_c   1.000
_cell.angle_alpha   90.00
_cell.angle_beta   90.00
_cell.angle_gamma   90.00
#
_symmetry.space_group_name_H-M   'P 1'
#
loop_
_entity.id
_entity.type
_entity.pdbx_description
1 polymer ?
#
loop_
_entity_poly.entity_id
_entity_poly.type
_entity_poly.pdbx_seq_one_letter_code
_entity_poly.pdbx_strand_id
1 'polypeptide(L)' 'MFRNGLEPVHVLIVLIVLVLMFGAKRLPDMAKSVGQSMKIFKNEMKDLREDTPTAPSAPPADPTPSDKV' A
#
# COMPACT_ATOMS: atom_id res chain seq x y z
N MET A 1 -14.22 28.98 -5.03
CA MET A 1 -13.84 28.20 -3.82
C MET A 1 -13.92 26.73 -4.20
N PHE A 2 -12.94 25.89 -3.81
CA PHE A 2 -12.74 24.47 -4.19
C PHE A 2 -11.95 24.16 -5.48
N ARG A 3 -10.95 24.99 -5.83
CA ARG A 3 -9.92 24.61 -6.82
C ARG A 3 -8.76 23.95 -6.06
N ASN A 4 -8.32 22.76 -6.47
CA ASN A 4 -7.03 22.15 -6.11
C ASN A 4 -7.03 21.30 -4.82
N GLY A 5 -7.83 20.23 -4.81
CA GLY A 5 -7.55 19.09 -3.96
C GLY A 5 -6.19 18.51 -4.33
N LEU A 6 -5.19 18.75 -3.46
CA LEU A 6 -3.83 18.23 -3.58
C LEU A 6 -3.12 18.68 -4.86
N GLU A 7 -2.61 19.91 -4.91
CA GLU A 7 -1.69 20.28 -5.99
C GLU A 7 -0.53 19.27 -6.04
N PRO A 8 -0.44 18.44 -7.09
CA PRO A 8 0.65 17.48 -7.24
C PRO A 8 2.02 18.18 -7.20
N VAL A 9 2.02 19.48 -7.51
CA VAL A 9 3.14 20.40 -7.41
C VAL A 9 3.71 20.49 -6.00
N HIS A 10 2.89 20.54 -4.95
CA HIS A 10 3.41 20.62 -3.56
C HIS A 10 4.17 19.34 -3.18
N VAL A 11 3.59 18.18 -3.49
CA VAL A 11 4.24 16.89 -3.26
C VAL A 11 5.54 16.80 -4.09
N LEU A 12 5.50 17.25 -5.34
CA LEU A 12 6.68 17.27 -6.22
C LEU A 12 7.80 18.16 -5.67
N ILE A 13 7.49 19.36 -5.16
CA ILE A 13 8.47 20.27 -4.55
C ILE A 13 9.12 19.61 -3.32
N VAL A 14 8.33 19.02 -2.43
CA VAL A 14 8.87 18.32 -1.24
C VAL A 14 9.77 17.16 -1.65
N LEU A 15 9.37 16.39 -2.67
CA LEU A 15 10.17 15.28 -3.19
C LEU A 15 11.50 15.78 -3.77
N ILE A 16 11.49 16.88 -4.53
CA ILE A 16 12.70 17.53 -5.07
C ILE A 16 13.62 17.97 -3.93
N VAL A 17 13.10 18.62 -2.89
CA VAL A 17 13.90 19.04 -1.73
C VAL A 17 14.52 17.83 -1.01
N LEU A 18 13.76 16.75 -0.82
CA LEU A 18 14.25 15.50 -0.25
C LEU A 18 15.37 14.89 -1.13
N VAL A 19 15.20 14.88 -2.45
CA VAL A 19 16.20 14.40 -3.40
C VAL A 19 17.47 15.27 -3.39
N LEU A 20 17.35 16.58 -3.21
CA LEU A 20 18.52 17.46 -3.10
C LEU A 20 19.27 17.25 -1.79
N MET A 21 18.55 17.04 -0.68
CA MET A 21 19.14 16.90 0.65
C MET A 21 19.76 15.51 0.89
N PHE A 22 19.09 14.45 0.42
CA PHE A 22 19.55 13.07 0.55
C PHE A 22 20.33 12.58 -0.68
N GLY A 23 20.11 13.16 -1.86
CA GLY A 23 20.68 12.73 -3.13
C GLY A 23 19.77 11.79 -3.93
N ALA A 24 19.72 11.98 -5.26
CA ALA A 24 18.86 11.22 -6.19
C ALA A 24 19.04 9.70 -6.15
N LYS A 25 20.21 9.23 -5.71
CA LYS A 25 20.52 7.80 -5.59
C LYS A 25 20.17 7.21 -4.22
N ARG A 26 20.15 8.02 -3.15
CA ARG A 26 19.91 7.55 -1.77
C ARG A 26 18.44 7.29 -1.49
N LEU A 27 17.54 8.15 -1.99
CA LEU A 27 16.10 7.98 -1.81
C LEU A 27 15.57 6.63 -2.35
N PRO A 28 15.84 6.25 -3.61
CA PRO A 28 15.37 4.96 -4.14
C PRO A 28 16.10 3.76 -3.53
N ASP A 29 17.35 3.92 -3.12
CA ASP A 29 18.15 2.84 -2.54
C ASP A 29 17.65 2.48 -1.13
N MET A 30 17.37 3.49 -0.30
CA MET A 30 16.71 3.30 1.01
C MET A 30 15.28 2.75 0.87
N ALA A 31 14.52 3.22 -0.12
CA ALA A 31 13.19 2.68 -0.38
C ALA A 31 13.24 1.21 -0.83
N LYS A 32 14.23 0.81 -1.63
CA LYS A 32 14.43 -0.58 -2.07
C LYS A 32 14.80 -1.49 -0.90
N SER A 33 15.72 -1.08 -0.03
CA SER A 33 16.13 -1.91 1.12
C SER A 33 14.98 -2.09 2.12
N VAL A 34 14.26 -1.01 2.45
CA VAL A 34 13.07 -1.06 3.31
C VAL A 34 11.95 -1.88 2.66
N GLY A 35 11.71 -1.70 1.37
CA GLY A 35 10.70 -2.45 0.62
C GLY A 35 10.99 -3.95 0.56
N GLN A 36 12.27 -4.34 0.44
CA GLN A 36 12.68 -5.74 0.47
C GLN A 36 12.43 -6.36 1.86
N SER A 37 12.75 -5.66 2.95
CA SER A 37 12.43 -6.11 4.32
C SER A 37 10.91 -6.21 4.55
N MET A 38 10.12 -5.23 4.08
CA MET A 38 8.66 -5.28 4.16
C MET A 38 8.07 -6.46 3.36
N LYS A 39 8.65 -6.80 2.21
CA LYS A 39 8.20 -7.93 1.39
C LYS A 39 8.43 -9.26 2.10
N ILE A 40 9.61 -9.45 2.69
CA ILE A 40 9.95 -10.67 3.45
C ILE A 40 8.99 -10.81 4.63
N PHE A 41 8.86 -9.75 5.44
CA PHE A 41 7.96 -9.73 6.58
C PHE A 41 6.50 -9.99 6.21
N LYS A 42 6.03 -9.41 5.09
CA LYS A 42 4.67 -9.65 4.58
C LYS A 42 4.46 -11.08 4.11
N ASN A 43 5.46 -11.70 3.48
CA ASN A 43 5.38 -13.10 3.08
C ASN A 43 5.33 -14.02 4.30
N GLU A 44 6.25 -13.86 5.27
CA GLU A 44 6.24 -14.65 6.50
C GLU A 44 4.93 -14.46 7.30
N MET A 45 4.42 -13.23 7.39
CA MET A 45 3.11 -12.98 8.01
C MET A 45 1.94 -13.58 7.23
N LYS A 46 2.06 -13.74 5.91
CA LYS A 46 1.01 -14.35 5.09
C LYS A 46 1.00 -15.85 5.28
N ASP A 47 2.17 -16.51 5.31
CA ASP A 47 2.29 -17.93 5.65
C ASP A 47 1.69 -18.22 7.02
N LEU A 48 2.00 -17.41 8.04
CA LEU A 48 1.42 -17.56 9.39
C LEU A 48 -0.11 -17.34 9.45
N ARG A 49 -0.64 -16.48 8.58
CA ARG A 49 -2.09 -16.24 8.47
C ARG A 49 -2.79 -17.33 7.66
N GLU A 50 -2.11 -17.97 6.72
CA GLU A 50 -2.64 -19.09 5.92
C GLU A 50 -2.64 -20.41 6.73
N ASP A 51 -1.68 -20.58 7.65
CA ASP A 51 -1.63 -21.72 8.58
C ASP A 51 -2.64 -21.65 9.75
N THR A 52 -3.27 -20.49 9.96
CA THR A 52 -4.46 -20.39 10.80
C THR A 52 -5.69 -20.59 9.91
N PRO A 53 -6.53 -21.62 10.10
CA PRO A 53 -7.77 -21.77 9.35
C PRO A 53 -8.80 -20.74 9.84
N THR A 54 -8.52 -19.45 9.61
CA THR A 54 -9.52 -18.41 9.75
C THR A 54 -10.25 -18.34 8.41
N ALA A 55 -11.43 -18.95 8.43
CA ALA A 55 -12.66 -18.66 7.70
C ALA A 55 -12.53 -18.12 6.24
N PRO A 56 -13.35 -18.64 5.30
CA PRO A 56 -13.33 -18.19 3.91
C PRO A 56 -13.34 -16.67 3.85
N SER A 57 -12.34 -16.08 3.21
CA SER A 57 -12.43 -14.69 2.77
C SER A 57 -13.65 -14.61 1.88
N ALA A 58 -14.73 -14.06 2.42
CA ALA A 58 -15.99 -13.89 1.73
C ALA A 58 -15.72 -13.18 0.40
N PRO A 59 -16.19 -13.73 -0.75
CA PRO A 59 -16.35 -12.94 -1.95
C PRO A 59 -17.18 -11.68 -1.63
N PRO A 60 -16.96 -10.56 -2.34
CA PRO A 60 -17.81 -9.38 -2.19
C PRO A 60 -19.27 -9.84 -2.31
N ALA A 61 -20.07 -9.48 -1.31
CA ALA A 61 -21.48 -9.78 -1.29
C ALA A 61 -22.16 -9.23 -2.55
N ASP A 62 -22.50 -10.11 -3.49
CA ASP A 62 -23.59 -9.86 -4.42
C ASP A 62 -24.90 -10.07 -3.63
N PRO A 63 -25.73 -9.03 -3.43
CA PRO A 63 -27.03 -9.20 -2.85
C PRO A 63 -27.95 -9.72 -3.96
N THR A 64 -27.96 -11.04 -4.21
CA THR A 64 -29.10 -11.65 -4.91
C THR A 64 -30.22 -11.87 -3.90
N PRO A 65 -31.32 -11.11 -3.99
CA PRO A 65 -32.42 -11.22 -3.05
C PRO A 65 -33.14 -12.57 -3.20
N SER A 66 -33.53 -13.13 -2.06
CA SER A 66 -34.82 -13.78 -1.88
C SER A 66 -35.05 -15.13 -2.57
N ASP A 67 -34.62 -16.18 -1.86
CA ASP A 67 -35.36 -17.43 -1.73
C ASP A 67 -36.70 -17.15 -1.01
N LYS A 68 -37.84 -17.49 -1.62
CA LYS A 68 -39.05 -17.90 -0.88
C LYS A 68 -40.10 -18.57 -1.79
N VAL A 69 -40.31 -19.86 -1.49
CA VAL A 69 -41.57 -20.65 -1.43
C VAL A 69 -42.26 -21.04 -2.74
#